data_AF-A0A023FXD3-F1
#
_entry.id   AF-A0A023FXD3-F1
#
_cell.length_a   1.000
_cell.length_b   1.000
_cell.length_c   1.000
_cell.angle_alpha   90.00
_cell.angle_beta   90.00
_cell.angle_gamma   90.00
#
_symmetry.space_group_name_H-M   'P 1'
#
loop_
_entity.id
_entity.type
_entity.pdbx_description
1 polymer ?
#
loop_
_entity_poly.entity_id
_entity_poly.type
_entity_poly.pdbx_seq_one_letter_code
_entity_poly.pdbx_strand_id
1 'polypeptide(L)'
;MLRKEGLVQRKNACSNPDGRSKDVDEPVNRPESEDDVDSKETRLTLMEEVLLLGLKEKEGYTSFWNDCISSGLRGCILVELALRGRIELERCGVRRKSLLLRKVLLRSDTPTGDVLLDEALRHLKETRPPETLQAWIDYLSGETWNPLKLRYQLRNVRERLAKNLVEKGVLTTEKQNFLLFDMTTHPLVDQTSQGQAGASSAEAVLS
;
A
#
# COMPACT_ATOMS: atom_id res chain seq x y z
N MET A 1 -71.18 -20.76 0.80
CA MET A 1 -71.08 -22.02 1.59
C MET A 1 -69.65 -22.52 1.36
N LEU A 2 -68.72 -22.72 2.30
CA LEU A 2 -68.72 -23.04 3.73
C LEU A 2 -67.79 -22.11 4.53
N ARG A 3 -67.95 -22.17 5.86
CA ARG A 3 -67.41 -21.34 6.93
C ARG A 3 -66.46 -22.19 7.81
N LYS A 4 -65.57 -21.49 8.55
CA LYS A 4 -64.83 -21.81 9.81
C LYS A 4 -63.32 -21.73 9.63
N GLU A 5 -62.60 -20.69 10.06
CA GLU A 5 -62.37 -20.14 11.43
C GLU A 5 -61.73 -21.13 12.42
N GLY A 6 -60.63 -20.70 13.05
CA GLY A 6 -60.03 -21.37 14.21
C GLY A 6 -58.66 -20.84 14.65
N LEU A 7 -58.60 -19.57 15.08
CA LEU A 7 -57.53 -19.01 15.94
C LEU A 7 -57.53 -19.72 17.30
N VAL A 8 -56.35 -20.05 17.89
CA VAL A 8 -56.13 -19.90 19.35
C VAL A 8 -54.68 -19.50 19.64
N GLN A 9 -54.57 -18.53 20.54
CA GLN A 9 -53.43 -17.73 20.96
C GLN A 9 -53.01 -18.12 22.39
N ARG A 10 -51.80 -17.68 22.81
CA ARG A 10 -51.30 -17.46 24.20
C ARG A 10 -50.66 -18.67 24.90
N LYS A 11 -49.57 -18.54 25.68
CA LYS A 11 -49.33 -17.55 26.76
C LYS A 11 -47.85 -17.50 27.19
N ASN A 12 -47.51 -16.35 27.77
CA ASN A 12 -46.26 -15.86 28.35
C ASN A 12 -45.78 -16.55 29.64
N ALA A 13 -44.47 -16.37 29.89
CA ALA A 13 -43.79 -15.89 31.11
C ALA A 13 -43.24 -16.86 32.19
N CYS A 14 -41.92 -16.64 32.44
CA CYS A 14 -41.17 -16.56 33.72
C CYS A 14 -40.99 -17.86 34.54
N SER A 15 -39.91 -18.14 35.28
CA SER A 15 -38.51 -17.68 35.42
C SER A 15 -37.87 -18.47 36.60
N ASN A 16 -36.61 -18.94 36.44
CA ASN A 16 -35.58 -19.30 37.46
C ASN A 16 -35.73 -20.55 38.38
N PRO A 17 -34.66 -21.01 39.05
CA PRO A 17 -33.24 -21.21 38.64
C PRO A 17 -32.65 -22.57 39.15
N ASP A 18 -31.32 -22.74 39.01
CA ASP A 18 -30.41 -23.71 39.65
C ASP A 18 -30.23 -25.13 39.08
N GLY A 19 -28.98 -25.45 38.72
CA GLY A 19 -28.55 -26.78 38.30
C GLY A 19 -27.17 -26.83 37.65
N ARG A 20 -26.13 -26.47 38.41
CA ARG A 20 -24.71 -26.56 38.06
C ARG A 20 -24.29 -27.99 37.68
N SER A 21 -23.67 -28.17 36.51
CA SER A 21 -22.75 -29.29 36.23
C SER A 21 -21.73 -28.85 35.18
N LYS A 22 -20.45 -29.00 35.54
CA LYS A 22 -19.27 -28.72 34.74
C LYS A 22 -19.02 -29.92 33.83
N ASP A 23 -18.77 -29.70 32.55
CA ASP A 23 -17.97 -30.60 31.72
C ASP A 23 -16.92 -29.80 30.96
N VAL A 24 -15.70 -30.28 31.07
CA VAL A 24 -14.45 -29.78 30.50
C VAL A 24 -14.04 -30.82 29.45
N ASP A 25 -13.80 -30.39 28.21
CA ASP A 25 -12.63 -30.75 27.36
C ASP A 25 -12.93 -30.60 25.87
N GLU A 26 -12.05 -29.85 25.20
CA GLU A 26 -11.49 -30.03 23.84
C GLU A 26 -11.16 -28.66 23.20
N PRO A 27 -9.88 -28.23 23.19
CA PRO A 27 -9.45 -27.16 22.32
C PRO A 27 -9.30 -27.73 20.90
N VAL A 28 -10.19 -27.32 19.99
CA VAL A 28 -10.07 -27.58 18.55
C VAL A 28 -8.74 -27.00 18.07
N ASN A 29 -7.78 -27.89 17.84
CA ASN A 29 -6.49 -27.64 17.23
C ASN A 29 -6.73 -27.14 15.79
N ARG A 30 -6.76 -25.82 15.62
CA ARG A 30 -6.79 -25.19 14.29
C ARG A 30 -5.36 -25.24 13.78
N PRO A 31 -5.07 -25.87 12.63
CA PRO A 31 -3.71 -25.92 12.11
C PRO A 31 -3.25 -24.48 11.89
N GLU A 32 -2.17 -24.13 12.60
CA GLU A 32 -1.43 -22.90 12.40
C GLU A 32 -1.04 -22.86 10.92
N SER A 33 -1.45 -21.80 10.24
CA SER A 33 -1.10 -21.50 8.86
C SER A 33 0.42 -21.52 8.72
N GLU A 34 0.91 -22.35 7.80
CA GLU A 34 2.31 -22.49 7.38
C GLU A 34 2.84 -21.23 6.65
N ASP A 35 2.57 -20.03 7.18
CA ASP A 35 3.04 -18.75 6.62
C ASP A 35 4.35 -18.26 7.29
N ASP A 36 4.91 -19.01 8.24
CA ASP A 36 6.08 -18.58 9.03
C ASP A 36 7.44 -18.86 8.35
N VAL A 37 7.44 -19.01 7.03
CA VAL A 37 8.67 -19.24 6.22
C VAL A 37 9.19 -17.94 5.58
N ASP A 38 8.48 -16.82 5.69
CA ASP A 38 8.89 -15.52 5.10
C ASP A 38 9.63 -14.59 6.08
N SER A 39 9.92 -15.05 7.30
CA SER A 39 10.38 -14.21 8.41
C SER A 39 11.84 -13.71 8.32
N LYS A 40 12.45 -13.71 7.12
CA LYS A 40 13.79 -13.13 6.89
C LYS A 40 13.90 -12.20 5.68
N GLU A 41 12.87 -12.09 4.83
CA GLU A 41 12.96 -11.18 3.68
C GLU A 41 12.52 -9.77 4.09
N THR A 42 13.38 -8.78 3.85
CA THR A 42 13.06 -7.38 4.13
C THR A 42 11.90 -6.96 3.23
N ARG A 43 10.71 -6.73 3.80
CA ARG A 43 9.54 -6.34 3.01
C ARG A 43 9.68 -4.93 2.42
N LEU A 44 9.87 -4.88 1.12
CA LEU A 44 9.94 -3.64 0.34
C LEU A 44 8.58 -3.27 -0.25
N THR A 45 8.38 -1.98 -0.45
CA THR A 45 7.30 -1.42 -1.28
C THR A 45 7.75 -1.38 -2.73
N LEU A 46 6.80 -1.37 -3.67
CA LEU A 46 7.13 -1.20 -5.09
C LEU A 46 7.95 0.06 -5.37
N MET A 47 7.69 1.15 -4.62
CA MET A 47 8.45 2.39 -4.77
C MET A 47 9.93 2.23 -4.38
N GLU A 48 10.20 1.45 -3.32
CA GLU A 48 11.55 1.16 -2.85
C GLU A 48 12.30 0.24 -3.81
N GLU A 49 11.65 -0.81 -4.34
CA GLU A 49 12.24 -1.70 -5.33
C GLU A 49 12.63 -0.94 -6.61
N VAL A 50 11.73 -0.11 -7.13
CA VAL A 50 12.01 0.76 -8.28
C VAL A 50 13.17 1.71 -8.00
N LEU A 51 13.25 2.26 -6.78
CA LEU A 51 14.38 3.09 -6.37
C LEU A 51 15.69 2.30 -6.38
N LEU A 52 15.71 1.08 -5.83
CA LEU A 52 16.90 0.21 -5.78
C LEU A 52 17.38 -0.20 -7.18
N LEU A 53 16.46 -0.46 -8.12
CA LEU A 53 16.81 -0.73 -9.52
C LEU A 53 17.51 0.46 -10.18
N GLY A 54 17.25 1.69 -9.74
CA GLY A 54 17.86 2.91 -10.26
C GLY A 54 19.17 3.33 -9.57
N LEU A 55 19.56 2.70 -8.46
CA LEU A 55 20.77 3.06 -7.72
C LEU A 55 22.02 2.50 -8.41
N LYS A 56 23.01 3.38 -8.57
CA LYS A 56 24.35 2.97 -9.00
C LYS A 56 25.13 2.48 -7.78
N GLU A 57 25.53 1.21 -7.81
CA GLU A 57 26.09 0.41 -6.72
C GLU A 57 27.16 1.11 -5.86
N LYS A 58 28.05 1.92 -6.46
CA LYS A 58 29.20 2.52 -5.77
C LYS A 58 29.01 3.97 -5.33
N GLU A 59 28.01 4.66 -5.86
CA GLU A 59 27.89 6.11 -5.70
C GLU A 59 26.76 6.51 -4.75
N GLY A 60 25.83 5.59 -4.41
CA GLY A 60 24.74 5.89 -3.47
C GLY A 60 23.76 6.96 -3.97
N TYR A 61 23.83 7.30 -5.26
CA TYR A 61 22.89 8.17 -5.95
C TYR A 61 22.12 7.36 -6.99
N THR A 62 20.84 7.72 -7.17
CA THR A 62 20.05 7.22 -8.28
C THR A 62 20.61 7.80 -9.57
N SER A 63 20.83 6.95 -10.56
CA SER A 63 21.24 7.32 -11.91
C SER A 63 20.13 8.17 -12.53
N PHE A 64 20.20 9.49 -12.36
CA PHE A 64 19.28 10.47 -12.94
C PHE A 64 17.79 10.29 -12.57
N TRP A 65 17.35 10.92 -11.47
CA TRP A 65 15.92 11.07 -11.16
C TRP A 65 15.29 12.05 -12.17
N ASN A 66 14.61 11.54 -13.18
CA ASN A 66 13.88 12.34 -14.17
C ASN A 66 12.37 12.40 -13.86
N ASP A 67 11.65 13.24 -14.60
CA ASP A 67 10.20 13.41 -14.46
C ASP A 67 9.42 12.10 -14.74
N CYS A 68 9.96 11.20 -15.57
CA CYS A 68 9.36 9.88 -15.84
C CYS A 68 9.46 8.93 -14.64
N ILE A 69 10.59 8.88 -13.94
CA ILE A 69 10.74 8.13 -12.68
C ILE A 69 9.82 8.73 -11.61
N SER A 70 9.75 10.07 -11.59
CA SER A 70 8.85 10.82 -10.72
C SER A 70 7.40 10.34 -10.90
N SER A 71 6.85 10.35 -12.12
CA SER A 71 5.46 9.91 -12.40
C SER A 71 5.26 8.40 -12.22
N GLY A 72 6.23 7.57 -12.61
CA GLY A 72 6.21 6.13 -12.42
C GLY A 72 6.04 5.73 -10.94
N LEU A 73 6.76 6.40 -10.03
CA LEU A 73 6.63 6.16 -8.60
C LEU A 73 5.27 6.53 -8.03
N ARG A 74 4.59 7.57 -8.57
CA ARG A 74 3.20 7.88 -8.17
C ARG A 74 2.25 6.80 -8.65
N GLY A 75 2.52 6.23 -9.83
CA GLY A 75 1.87 4.99 -10.29
C GLY A 75 2.07 3.84 -9.30
N CYS A 76 3.32 3.57 -8.87
CA CYS A 76 3.65 2.55 -7.88
C CYS A 76 2.90 2.76 -6.56
N ILE A 77 2.80 4.00 -6.07
CA ILE A 77 2.02 4.33 -4.85
C ILE A 77 0.57 3.88 -4.99
N LEU A 78 -0.08 4.18 -6.12
CA LEU A 78 -1.47 3.81 -6.35
C LEU A 78 -1.62 2.28 -6.51
N VAL A 79 -0.68 1.63 -7.20
CA VAL A 79 -0.68 0.16 -7.33
C VAL A 79 -0.48 -0.51 -5.98
N GLU A 80 0.49 -0.07 -5.18
CA GLU A 80 0.78 -0.57 -3.84
C GLU A 80 -0.45 -0.43 -2.91
N LEU A 81 -1.14 0.73 -2.95
CA LEU A 81 -2.40 0.90 -2.22
C LEU A 81 -3.48 -0.08 -2.68
N ALA A 82 -3.56 -0.39 -3.98
CA ALA A 82 -4.51 -1.35 -4.51
C ALA A 82 -4.17 -2.78 -4.07
N LEU A 83 -2.89 -3.17 -4.10
CA LEU A 83 -2.40 -4.46 -3.62
C LEU A 83 -2.66 -4.65 -2.11
N ARG A 84 -2.58 -3.57 -1.32
CA ARG A 84 -2.94 -3.55 0.10
C ARG A 84 -4.45 -3.45 0.37
N GLY A 85 -5.28 -3.50 -0.67
CA GLY A 85 -6.74 -3.43 -0.56
C GLY A 85 -7.28 -2.10 -0.04
N ARG A 86 -6.51 -1.02 -0.15
CA ARG A 86 -6.91 0.33 0.31
C ARG A 86 -7.75 1.06 -0.72
N ILE A 87 -7.46 0.83 -2.00
CA ILE A 87 -8.19 1.42 -3.12
C ILE A 87 -8.57 0.37 -4.15
N GLU A 88 -9.56 0.69 -4.97
CA GLU A 88 -9.91 -0.08 -6.17
C GLU A 88 -10.22 0.85 -7.33
N LEU A 89 -10.13 0.35 -8.56
CA LEU A 89 -10.62 1.08 -9.72
C LEU A 89 -12.10 0.79 -9.95
N GLU A 90 -12.82 1.81 -10.44
CA GLU A 90 -14.18 1.67 -10.95
C GLU A 90 -14.27 0.46 -11.89
N ARG A 91 -15.30 -0.38 -11.67
CA ARG A 91 -15.52 -1.57 -12.50
C ARG A 91 -15.74 -1.15 -13.95
N CYS A 92 -15.16 -1.92 -14.86
CA CYS A 92 -15.39 -1.69 -16.29
C CYS A 92 -16.87 -1.91 -16.62
N GLY A 93 -17.54 -0.86 -17.10
CA GLY A 93 -18.87 -0.98 -17.68
C GLY A 93 -18.84 -1.66 -19.06
N VAL A 94 -20.01 -1.72 -19.70
CA VAL A 94 -20.20 -2.34 -21.04
C VAL A 94 -19.23 -1.77 -22.09
N ARG A 95 -18.90 -0.47 -21.98
CA ARG A 95 -17.85 0.15 -22.77
C ARG A 95 -16.52 0.09 -22.01
N ARG A 96 -15.54 -0.64 -22.56
CA ARG A 96 -14.17 -0.66 -22.03
C ARG A 96 -13.59 0.76 -22.05
N LYS A 97 -13.42 1.35 -20.86
CA LYS A 97 -12.67 2.59 -20.66
C LYS A 97 -11.19 2.25 -20.46
N SER A 98 -10.31 3.12 -20.94
CA SER A 98 -8.88 3.04 -20.60
C SER A 98 -8.67 3.11 -19.09
N LEU A 99 -7.63 2.43 -18.58
CA LEU A 99 -7.27 2.39 -17.16
C LEU A 99 -7.20 3.78 -16.54
N LEU A 100 -6.52 4.71 -17.23
CA LEU A 100 -6.27 6.07 -16.78
C LEU A 100 -7.55 6.90 -16.60
N LEU A 101 -8.62 6.55 -17.32
CA LEU A 101 -9.91 7.24 -17.27
C LEU A 101 -10.86 6.66 -16.22
N ARG A 102 -10.48 5.57 -15.54
CA ARG A 102 -11.30 4.96 -14.50
C ARG A 102 -11.10 5.69 -13.18
N LYS A 103 -12.17 5.84 -12.41
CA LYS A 103 -12.11 6.50 -11.10
C LYS A 103 -11.45 5.59 -10.08
N VAL A 104 -10.66 6.19 -9.20
CA VAL A 104 -10.10 5.52 -8.03
C VAL A 104 -11.09 5.63 -6.88
N LEU A 105 -11.46 4.50 -6.31
CA LEU A 105 -12.43 4.37 -5.23
C LEU A 105 -11.70 3.94 -3.95
N LEU A 106 -12.01 4.59 -2.84
CA LEU A 106 -11.48 4.23 -1.53
C LEU A 106 -12.23 3.00 -0.99
N ARG A 107 -11.48 1.95 -0.66
CA ARG A 107 -11.98 0.69 -0.06
C ARG A 107 -11.82 0.67 1.45
N SER A 108 -10.64 1.08 1.94
CA SER A 108 -10.30 1.12 3.36
C SER A 108 -9.37 2.29 3.63
N ASP A 109 -9.58 3.00 4.73
CA ASP A 109 -8.75 4.10 5.22
C ASP A 109 -7.78 3.68 6.33
N THR A 110 -7.64 2.37 6.58
CA THR A 110 -6.69 1.84 7.56
C THR A 110 -5.27 2.22 7.14
N PRO A 111 -4.43 2.78 8.04
CA PRO A 111 -3.07 3.13 7.68
C PRO A 111 -2.26 1.91 7.22
N THR A 112 -1.27 2.14 6.38
CA THR A 112 -0.38 1.14 5.83
C THR A 112 0.96 1.08 6.57
N GLY A 113 1.26 2.09 7.41
CA GLY A 113 2.53 2.22 8.12
C GLY A 113 3.66 2.77 7.26
N ASP A 114 3.35 3.19 6.03
CA ASP A 114 4.29 3.86 5.12
C ASP A 114 3.82 5.29 4.93
N VAL A 115 4.72 6.24 5.20
CA VAL A 115 4.36 7.66 5.26
C VAL A 115 3.83 8.18 3.92
N LEU A 116 4.37 7.70 2.78
CA LEU A 116 3.95 8.15 1.45
C LEU A 116 2.58 7.58 1.08
N LEU A 117 2.37 6.29 1.33
CA LEU A 117 1.08 5.63 1.12
C LEU A 117 -0.01 6.24 2.00
N ASP A 118 0.28 6.50 3.27
CA ASP A 118 -0.66 7.06 4.24
C ASP A 118 -1.03 8.52 3.92
N GLU A 119 -0.09 9.29 3.37
CA GLU A 119 -0.36 10.65 2.88
C GLU A 119 -1.25 10.65 1.64
N ALA A 120 -0.96 9.78 0.66
CA ALA A 120 -1.80 9.61 -0.52
C ALA A 120 -3.21 9.15 -0.13
N LEU A 121 -3.32 8.20 0.81
CA LEU A 121 -4.60 7.69 1.31
C LEU A 121 -5.43 8.77 1.99
N ARG A 122 -4.79 9.70 2.72
CA ARG A 122 -5.44 10.88 3.31
C ARG A 122 -6.05 11.78 2.23
N HIS A 123 -5.30 12.08 1.16
CA HIS A 123 -5.81 12.90 0.05
C HIS A 123 -6.99 12.24 -0.67
N LEU A 124 -6.92 10.91 -0.89
CA LEU A 124 -8.01 10.10 -1.43
C LEU A 124 -9.28 10.21 -0.58
N LYS A 125 -9.14 10.10 0.75
CA LYS A 125 -10.26 10.19 1.70
C LYS A 125 -10.94 11.56 1.70
N GLU A 126 -10.16 12.64 1.58
CA GLU A 126 -10.67 14.02 1.56
C GLU A 126 -11.32 14.42 0.23
N THR A 127 -11.07 13.68 -0.85
CA THR A 127 -11.52 14.05 -2.19
C THR A 127 -12.90 13.47 -2.49
N ARG A 128 -13.88 14.36 -2.66
CA ARG A 128 -15.21 14.04 -3.21
C ARG A 128 -15.61 15.08 -4.25
N PRO A 129 -16.12 14.66 -5.43
CA PRO A 129 -16.34 13.28 -5.90
C PRO A 129 -15.03 12.52 -6.21
N PRO A 130 -15.07 11.18 -6.41
CA PRO A 130 -13.89 10.41 -6.79
C PRO A 130 -13.34 10.82 -8.16
N GLU A 131 -12.01 10.88 -8.23
CA GLU A 131 -11.25 11.33 -9.39
C GLU A 131 -10.65 10.17 -10.19
N THR A 132 -10.24 10.44 -11.43
CA THR A 132 -9.64 9.45 -12.32
C THR A 132 -8.22 9.07 -11.89
N LEU A 133 -7.78 7.88 -12.32
CA LEU A 133 -6.40 7.44 -12.08
C LEU A 133 -5.37 8.44 -12.64
N GLN A 134 -5.62 8.98 -13.84
CA GLN A 134 -4.78 10.04 -14.42
C GLN A 134 -4.69 11.26 -13.50
N ALA A 135 -5.83 11.78 -13.03
CA ALA A 135 -5.85 12.97 -12.19
C ALA A 135 -5.07 12.74 -10.88
N TRP A 136 -5.13 11.54 -10.30
CA TRP A 136 -4.32 11.21 -9.12
C TRP A 136 -2.82 11.23 -9.40
N ILE A 137 -2.36 10.74 -10.55
CA ILE A 137 -0.95 10.82 -10.93
C ILE A 137 -0.53 12.29 -11.05
N ASP A 138 -1.33 13.13 -11.70
CA ASP A 138 -1.05 14.56 -11.86
C ASP A 138 -1.04 15.29 -10.49
N TYR A 139 -1.97 14.96 -9.60
CA TYR A 139 -2.06 15.56 -8.25
C TYR A 139 -0.86 15.21 -7.39
N LEU A 140 -0.50 13.92 -7.31
CA LEU A 140 0.61 13.45 -6.49
C LEU A 140 1.97 13.91 -7.06
N SER A 141 2.05 14.18 -8.36
CA SER A 141 3.24 14.73 -9.03
C SER A 141 3.31 16.27 -8.94
N GLY A 142 2.18 16.94 -8.71
CA GLY A 142 2.08 18.40 -8.69
C GLY A 142 1.95 19.03 -10.07
N GLU A 143 1.50 18.26 -11.07
CA GLU A 143 1.34 18.67 -12.48
C GLU A 143 -0.06 19.24 -12.76
N THR A 144 -0.90 19.34 -11.74
CA THR A 144 -2.26 19.86 -11.88
C THR A 144 -2.33 21.37 -11.93
N TRP A 145 -3.24 21.88 -12.76
CA TRP A 145 -3.57 23.30 -12.84
C TRP A 145 -4.56 23.76 -11.75
N ASN A 146 -5.11 22.86 -10.93
CA ASN A 146 -6.05 23.24 -9.87
C ASN A 146 -5.29 23.68 -8.59
N PRO A 147 -5.33 24.97 -8.20
CA PRO A 147 -4.56 25.47 -7.05
C PRO A 147 -4.94 24.80 -5.74
N LEU A 148 -6.21 24.41 -5.57
CA LEU A 148 -6.66 23.72 -4.37
C LEU A 148 -6.07 22.31 -4.27
N LYS A 149 -5.83 21.64 -5.40
CA LYS A 149 -5.31 20.27 -5.45
C LYS A 149 -3.79 20.22 -5.51
N LEU A 150 -3.12 21.34 -5.74
CA LEU A 150 -1.65 21.43 -5.74
C LEU A 150 -1.03 20.99 -4.41
N ARG A 151 -1.76 21.13 -3.31
CA ARG A 151 -1.35 20.66 -1.97
C ARG A 151 -1.27 19.13 -1.84
N TYR A 152 -1.76 18.37 -2.82
CA TYR A 152 -1.69 16.91 -2.83
C TYR A 152 -0.37 16.37 -3.37
N GLN A 153 0.51 17.26 -3.85
CA GLN A 153 1.81 16.88 -4.33
C GLN A 153 2.61 16.20 -3.21
N LEU A 154 3.07 14.98 -3.47
CA LEU A 154 3.99 14.29 -2.59
C LEU A 154 5.38 14.87 -2.79
N ARG A 155 5.90 15.46 -1.71
CA ARG A 155 7.21 16.12 -1.69
C ARG A 155 8.27 15.23 -1.05
N ASN A 156 9.51 15.47 -1.46
CA ASN A 156 10.70 14.82 -0.94
C ASN A 156 10.59 13.29 -0.99
N VAL A 157 9.97 12.77 -2.05
CA VAL A 157 9.67 11.33 -2.20
C VAL A 157 10.95 10.53 -2.14
N ARG A 158 11.99 10.97 -2.85
CA ARG A 158 13.28 10.29 -2.91
C ARG A 158 13.93 10.18 -1.54
N GLU A 159 13.99 11.29 -0.81
CA GLU A 159 14.59 11.38 0.52
C GLU A 159 13.83 10.52 1.52
N ARG A 160 12.50 10.49 1.43
CA ARG A 160 11.64 9.65 2.29
C ARG A 160 11.81 8.17 2.00
N LEU A 161 11.89 7.78 0.72
CA LEU A 161 12.17 6.39 0.33
C LEU A 161 13.57 5.95 0.79
N ALA A 162 14.58 6.81 0.63
CA ALA A 162 15.93 6.53 1.13
C ALA A 162 15.94 6.35 2.65
N LYS A 163 15.22 7.20 3.39
CA LYS A 163 15.09 7.07 4.85
C LYS A 163 14.43 5.75 5.26
N ASN A 164 13.34 5.34 4.59
CA ASN A 164 12.69 4.05 4.85
C ASN A 164 13.64 2.88 4.57
N LEU A 165 14.40 2.92 3.48
CA LEU A 165 15.40 1.90 3.15
C LEU A 165 16.55 1.84 4.17
N VAL A 166 16.95 2.97 4.73
CA VAL A 166 17.93 3.02 5.84
C VAL A 166 17.34 2.40 7.11
N GLU A 167 16.10 2.73 7.46
CA GLU A 167 15.40 2.16 8.62
C GLU A 167 15.20 0.63 8.49
N LYS A 168 15.05 0.13 7.25
CA LYS A 168 14.98 -1.30 6.93
C LYS A 168 16.36 -1.98 6.83
N GLY A 169 17.45 -1.24 6.98
CA GLY A 169 18.81 -1.78 6.90
C GLY A 169 19.28 -2.17 5.50
N VAL A 170 18.64 -1.64 4.44
CA VAL A 170 19.03 -1.88 3.04
C VAL A 170 20.06 -0.86 2.57
N LEU A 171 19.92 0.40 3.01
CA LEU A 171 20.89 1.47 2.76
C LEU A 171 21.60 1.87 4.06
N THR A 172 22.86 2.31 3.96
CA THR A 172 23.54 2.99 5.07
C THR A 172 23.42 4.49 4.92
N THR A 173 23.84 5.23 5.94
CA THR A 173 24.06 6.67 5.82
C THR A 173 25.54 6.94 6.01
N GLU A 174 26.18 7.43 4.95
CA GLU A 174 27.57 7.84 4.97
C GLU A 174 27.66 9.34 4.77
N LYS A 175 28.55 9.99 5.52
CA LYS A 175 28.83 11.41 5.38
C LYS A 175 30.16 11.57 4.63
N GLN A 176 30.08 12.01 3.39
CA GLN A 176 31.25 12.35 2.59
C GLN A 176 31.62 13.81 2.84
N ASN A 177 32.81 14.03 3.39
CA ASN A 177 33.32 15.38 3.65
C ASN A 177 34.02 15.89 2.39
N PHE A 178 33.50 16.94 1.78
CA PHE A 178 34.18 17.68 0.73
C PHE A 178 34.89 18.89 1.34
N LEU A 179 35.84 19.47 0.60
CA LEU A 179 36.65 20.59 1.09
C LEU A 179 35.82 21.79 1.59
N LEU A 180 34.62 21.99 1.05
CA LEU A 180 33.77 23.16 1.32
C LEU A 180 32.39 22.82 1.90
N PHE A 181 32.01 21.55 1.92
CA PHE A 181 30.69 21.11 2.39
C PHE A 181 30.72 19.62 2.69
N ASP A 182 29.74 19.15 3.46
CA ASP A 182 29.54 17.73 3.66
C ASP A 182 28.31 17.27 2.89
N MET A 183 28.38 16.10 2.26
CA MET A 183 27.29 15.51 1.51
C MET A 183 26.92 14.17 2.14
N THR A 184 25.62 13.98 2.35
CA THR A 184 25.11 12.69 2.86
C THR A 184 24.82 11.78 1.68
N THR A 185 25.35 10.57 1.71
CA THR A 185 25.16 9.52 0.70
C THR A 185 24.53 8.29 1.31
N HIS A 186 23.78 7.55 0.49
CA HIS A 186 23.10 6.33 0.91
C HIS A 186 23.54 5.14 0.06
N PRO A 187 24.76 4.59 0.28
CA PRO A 187 25.19 3.39 -0.40
C PRO A 187 24.44 2.15 0.13
N LEU A 188 24.45 1.08 -0.66
CA LEU A 188 23.83 -0.21 -0.31
C LEU A 188 24.63 -0.88 0.81
N VAL A 189 23.92 -1.44 1.80
CA VAL A 189 24.52 -2.20 2.92
C VAL A 189 25.04 -3.54 2.43
N ASP A 190 24.26 -4.23 1.59
CA ASP A 190 24.58 -5.57 1.06
C ASP A 190 24.13 -5.70 -0.39
N GLN A 191 24.89 -6.45 -1.20
CA GLN A 191 24.66 -6.58 -2.66
C GLN A 191 23.51 -7.54 -3.01
N THR A 192 23.08 -8.33 -2.02
CA THR A 192 22.02 -9.36 -2.16
C THR A 192 20.64 -8.74 -2.41
N SER A 193 20.30 -7.62 -1.74
CA SER A 193 18.98 -6.99 -1.85
C SER A 193 18.70 -6.43 -3.25
N GLN A 194 19.71 -5.85 -3.92
CA GLN A 194 19.57 -5.37 -5.30
C GLN A 194 19.50 -6.53 -6.29
N GLY A 195 20.27 -7.60 -6.04
CA GLY A 195 20.23 -8.83 -6.83
C GLY A 195 18.86 -9.51 -6.80
N GLN A 196 18.18 -9.54 -5.65
CA GLN A 196 16.83 -10.08 -5.51
C GLN A 196 15.78 -9.27 -6.28
N ALA A 197 15.80 -7.93 -6.16
CA ALA A 197 14.89 -7.06 -6.91
C ALA A 197 15.11 -7.18 -8.43
N GLY A 198 16.38 -7.27 -8.85
CA GLY A 198 16.75 -7.50 -10.25
C GLY A 198 16.33 -8.89 -10.76
N ALA A 199 16.52 -9.94 -9.96
CA ALA A 199 16.13 -11.31 -10.31
C ALA A 199 14.61 -11.46 -10.44
N SER A 200 13.84 -10.93 -9.49
CA SER A 200 12.38 -10.89 -9.54
C SER A 200 11.88 -10.16 -10.79
N SER A 201 12.49 -9.02 -11.12
CA SER A 201 12.17 -8.26 -12.33
C SER A 201 12.50 -9.04 -13.62
N ALA A 202 13.64 -9.74 -13.66
CA ALA A 202 14.04 -10.54 -14.80
C ALA A 202 13.13 -11.76 -15.01
N GLU A 203 12.72 -12.42 -13.93
CA GLU A 203 11.79 -13.55 -13.97
C GLU A 203 10.41 -13.10 -14.48
N ALA A 204 9.89 -11.97 -13.99
CA ALA A 204 8.61 -11.41 -14.42
C ALA A 204 8.59 -10.96 -15.90
N VAL A 205 9.75 -10.60 -16.48
CA VAL A 205 9.86 -10.24 -17.91
C VAL A 205 10.01 -11.46 -18.81
N LEU A 206 10.55 -12.56 -18.29
CA LEU A 206 10.81 -13.79 -19.02
C LEU A 206 9.65 -14.81 -18.95
N SER A 207 8.67 -14.60 -18.07
CA SER A 207 7.43 -15.37 -17.95
C SER A 207 6.32 -14.87 -18.89
#